data_AF-A0A9W5U116-F1
#
_entry.id   AF-A0A9W5U116-F1
#
_cell.length_a   1.000
_cell.length_b   1.000
_cell.length_c   1.000
_cell.angle_alpha   90.00
_cell.angle_beta   90.00
_cell.angle_gamma   90.00
#
_symmetry.space_group_name_H-M   'P 1'
#
loop_
_entity.id
_entity.type
_entity.pdbx_description
1 polymer ?
#
loop_
_entity_poly.entity_id
_entity_poly.type
_entity_poly.pdbx_seq_one_letter_code
_entity_poly.pdbx_strand_id
1 'polypeptide(L)'
;MRVRYIFLICFFSLLINIVSMYNIFFGICSLFLILLVVIPQLIVKTVNRAKRKDSERSFAVRNLAGYGSQKITRSMNKFSILFSLAVIYCAAAAFIFIQINRKDAVRAFMINHFQFGKITLIAQTLSILGYILFIVSLTLVTLNSIRLVRNEEIFAGK
;
A
#
# COMPACT_ATOMS: atom_id res chain seq x y z
N MET A 1 15.23 6.45 1.97
CA MET A 1 14.73 5.63 3.10
C MET A 1 14.73 4.14 2.70
N ARG A 2 15.15 3.21 3.58
CA ARG A 2 15.07 1.76 3.29
C ARG A 2 13.59 1.32 3.30
N VAL A 3 13.21 0.42 2.38
CA VAL A 3 11.85 -0.15 2.25
C VAL A 3 11.27 -0.66 3.57
N ARG A 4 12.13 -1.20 4.45
CA ARG A 4 11.76 -1.66 5.79
C ARG A 4 11.09 -0.56 6.63
N TYR A 5 11.56 0.69 6.55
CA TYR A 5 10.97 1.79 7.29
C TYR A 5 9.62 2.24 6.71
N ILE A 6 9.47 2.20 5.38
CA ILE A 6 8.19 2.49 4.72
C ILE A 6 7.14 1.46 5.16
N PHE A 7 7.52 0.17 5.19
CA PHE A 7 6.67 -0.89 5.71
C PHE A 7 6.26 -0.64 7.16
N LEU A 8 7.21 -0.31 8.05
CA LEU A 8 6.92 -0.04 9.46
C LEU A 8 5.95 1.14 9.62
N ILE A 9 6.14 2.23 8.88
CA ILE A 9 5.25 3.40 8.92
C ILE A 9 3.84 3.02 8.45
N CYS A 10 3.72 2.25 7.36
CA CYS A 10 2.42 1.77 6.88
C CYS A 10 1.76 0.82 7.89
N PHE A 11 2.55 -0.03 8.55
CA PHE A 11 2.08 -0.95 9.58
C PHE A 11 1.58 -0.21 10.83
N PHE A 12 2.30 0.80 11.31
CA PHE A 12 1.83 1.65 12.39
C PHE A 12 0.60 2.46 12.00
N SER A 13 0.55 2.97 10.76
CA SER A 13 -0.66 3.62 10.22
C SER A 13 -1.86 2.66 10.24
N LEU A 14 -1.68 1.41 9.83
CA LEU A 14 -2.73 0.38 9.88
C LEU A 14 -3.19 0.14 11.32
N LEU A 15 -2.27 -0.12 12.25
CA LEU A 15 -2.60 -0.40 13.64
C LEU A 15 -3.35 0.78 14.27
N ILE A 16 -2.85 2.00 14.11
CA ILE A 16 -3.47 3.19 14.70
C ILE A 16 -4.84 3.47 14.08
N ASN A 17 -5.01 3.30 12.77
CA ASN A 17 -6.30 3.55 12.12
C ASN A 17 -7.35 2.48 12.43
N ILE A 18 -6.95 1.21 12.59
CA ILE A 18 -7.84 0.14 13.07
C ILE A 18 -8.24 0.39 14.52
N VAL A 19 -7.28 0.70 15.40
CA VAL A 19 -7.53 0.94 16.83
C VAL A 19 -8.35 2.22 17.06
N SER A 20 -8.13 3.25 16.23
CA SER A 20 -8.92 4.49 16.25
C SER A 20 -10.40 4.23 15.95
N MET A 21 -10.73 3.17 15.19
CA MET A 21 -12.08 2.77 14.76
C MET A 21 -12.81 3.82 13.88
N TYR A 22 -12.72 5.11 14.18
CA TYR A 22 -13.18 6.24 13.36
C TYR A 22 -12.49 6.32 11.99
N ASN A 23 -11.34 5.66 11.85
CA ASN A 23 -10.54 5.61 10.64
C ASN A 23 -10.50 4.20 10.03
N ILE A 24 -11.49 3.34 10.30
CA ILE A 24 -11.47 1.95 9.81
C ILE A 24 -11.28 1.87 8.29
N PHE A 25 -11.87 2.80 7.54
CA PHE A 25 -11.67 2.91 6.08
C PHE A 25 -10.24 3.28 5.70
N PHE A 26 -9.58 4.17 6.44
CA PHE A 26 -8.14 4.43 6.25
C PHE A 26 -7.29 3.25 6.69
N GLY A 27 -7.73 2.47 7.70
CA GLY A 27 -7.11 1.19 8.05
C GLY A 27 -7.10 0.23 6.85
N ILE A 28 -8.23 0.09 6.16
CA ILE A 28 -8.33 -0.70 4.92
C ILE A 28 -7.35 -0.14 3.86
N CYS A 29 -7.32 1.17 3.62
CA CYS A 29 -6.36 1.76 2.68
C CYS A 29 -4.89 1.50 3.09
N SER A 30 -4.55 1.57 4.38
CA SER A 30 -3.21 1.28 4.89
C SER A 30 -2.80 -0.16 4.62
N LEU A 31 -3.73 -1.12 4.65
CA LEU A 31 -3.45 -2.50 4.24
C LEU A 31 -3.05 -2.58 2.75
N PHE A 32 -3.77 -1.89 1.87
CA PHE A 32 -3.42 -1.84 0.44
C PHE A 32 -2.08 -1.15 0.20
N LEU A 33 -1.73 -0.11 0.97
CA LEU A 33 -0.40 0.50 0.93
C LEU A 33 0.69 -0.51 1.30
N ILE A 34 0.48 -1.34 2.33
CA ILE A 34 1.43 -2.41 2.71
C ILE A 34 1.58 -3.41 1.56
N LEU A 35 0.48 -3.88 0.96
CA LEU A 35 0.52 -4.81 -0.16
C LEU A 35 1.31 -4.22 -1.35
N LEU A 36 1.11 -2.94 -1.65
CA LEU A 36 1.82 -2.25 -2.72
C LEU A 36 3.32 -2.06 -2.43
N VAL A 37 3.74 -2.06 -1.17
CA VAL A 37 5.17 -2.10 -0.80
C VAL A 37 5.72 -3.51 -0.90
N VAL A 38 5.00 -4.52 -0.41
CA VAL A 38 5.49 -5.89 -0.26
C VAL A 38 5.53 -6.62 -1.60
N ILE A 39 4.45 -6.61 -2.37
CA ILE A 39 4.31 -7.43 -3.58
C ILE A 39 5.37 -7.09 -4.63
N PRO A 40 5.57 -5.82 -5.04
CA PRO A 40 6.60 -5.49 -6.04
C PRO A 40 8.00 -5.86 -5.56
N GLN A 41 8.29 -5.70 -4.27
CA GLN A 41 9.58 -6.04 -3.68
C GLN A 41 9.84 -7.54 -3.67
N LEU A 42 8.81 -8.35 -3.42
CA LEU A 42 8.91 -9.81 -3.52
C LEU A 42 9.15 -10.25 -4.96
N ILE A 43 8.46 -9.65 -5.94
CA ILE A 43 8.66 -9.93 -7.37
C ILE A 43 10.11 -9.60 -7.77
N VAL A 44 10.58 -8.38 -7.48
CA VAL A 44 11.97 -7.96 -7.77
C VAL A 44 12.98 -8.93 -7.16
N LYS A 45 12.83 -9.27 -5.87
CA LYS A 45 13.74 -10.21 -5.20
C LYS A 45 13.72 -11.60 -5.83
N THR A 46 12.54 -12.08 -6.24
CA THR A 46 12.38 -13.41 -6.82
C THR A 46 13.04 -13.47 -8.19
N VAL A 47 12.82 -12.46 -9.04
CA VAL A 47 13.47 -12.34 -10.35
C VAL A 47 14.98 -12.22 -10.21
N ASN A 48 15.47 -11.34 -9.32
CA ASN A 48 16.91 -11.16 -9.11
C ASN A 48 17.58 -12.43 -8.54
N ARG A 49 16.88 -13.23 -7.73
CA ARG A 49 17.36 -14.53 -7.29
C ARG A 49 17.37 -15.55 -8.43
N ALA A 50 16.37 -15.53 -9.31
CA ALA A 50 16.33 -16.41 -10.48
C ALA A 50 17.46 -16.09 -11.46
N LYS A 51 17.75 -14.81 -11.72
CA LYS A 51 18.87 -14.35 -12.57
C LYS A 51 20.25 -14.77 -12.07
N ARG A 52 20.41 -14.93 -10.75
CA ARG A 52 21.69 -15.33 -10.12
C ARG A 52 21.92 -16.84 -10.09
N LYS A 53 20.91 -17.65 -10.41
CA LYS A 53 21.05 -19.10 -10.49
C LYS A 53 21.39 -19.46 -11.94
N ASP A 54 22.41 -20.29 -12.12
CA ASP A 54 22.89 -20.74 -13.43
C ASP A 54 21.76 -21.29 -14.32
N SER A 55 21.93 -21.07 -15.62
CA SER A 55 21.00 -21.32 -16.74
C SER A 55 20.56 -22.78 -16.92
N GLU A 56 21.07 -23.72 -16.12
CA GLU A 56 20.84 -25.17 -16.26
C GLU A 56 19.67 -25.76 -15.45
N ARG A 57 18.89 -24.98 -14.69
CA ARG A 57 17.76 -25.55 -13.91
C ARG A 57 16.39 -25.00 -14.32
N SER A 58 15.45 -25.95 -14.49
CA SER A 58 13.98 -25.86 -14.62
C SER A 58 13.40 -24.76 -15.54
N PHE A 59 12.43 -25.14 -16.37
CA PHE A 59 11.68 -24.20 -17.22
C PHE A 59 11.13 -22.99 -16.43
N ALA A 60 10.69 -23.22 -15.19
CA ALA A 60 10.16 -22.17 -14.32
C ALA A 60 11.21 -21.11 -13.91
N VAL A 61 12.45 -21.52 -13.61
CA VAL A 61 13.52 -20.57 -13.22
C VAL A 61 13.94 -19.72 -14.41
N ARG A 62 14.03 -20.31 -15.61
CA ARG A 62 14.32 -19.59 -16.85
C ARG A 62 13.25 -18.54 -17.18
N ASN A 63 11.97 -18.90 -17.05
CA ASN A 63 10.87 -17.95 -17.26
C ASN A 63 10.87 -16.82 -16.22
N LEU A 64 11.16 -17.12 -14.96
CA LEU A 64 11.26 -16.10 -13.90
C LEU A 64 12.46 -15.17 -14.11
N ALA A 65 13.61 -15.69 -14.56
CA ALA A 65 14.79 -14.88 -14.88
C ALA A 65 14.53 -13.94 -16.08
N GLY A 66 13.75 -14.42 -17.06
CA GLY A 66 13.28 -13.64 -18.21
C GLY A 66 12.09 -12.73 -17.92
N TYR A 67 11.55 -12.70 -16.69
CA TYR A 67 10.40 -11.87 -16.37
C TYR A 67 10.75 -10.38 -16.51
N GLY A 68 9.96 -9.63 -17.30
CA GLY A 68 10.25 -8.24 -17.63
C GLY A 68 11.20 -8.03 -18.82
N SER A 69 11.66 -9.10 -19.49
CA SER A 69 12.39 -9.00 -20.78
C SER A 69 11.51 -8.51 -21.93
N GLN A 70 10.23 -8.88 -21.91
CA GLN A 70 9.26 -8.47 -22.92
C GLN A 70 8.70 -7.08 -22.63
N LYS A 71 8.57 -6.25 -23.68
CA LYS A 71 8.02 -4.88 -23.59
C LYS A 71 6.59 -4.88 -23.03
N ILE A 72 5.77 -5.86 -23.40
CA ILE A 72 4.38 -6.01 -22.93
C ILE A 72 4.36 -6.24 -21.41
N THR A 73 5.13 -7.20 -20.90
CA THR A 73 5.23 -7.48 -19.45
C THR A 73 5.67 -6.25 -18.67
N ARG A 74 6.66 -5.49 -19.16
CA ARG A 74 7.09 -4.23 -18.52
C ARG A 74 5.96 -3.20 -18.50
N SER A 75 5.24 -3.04 -19.61
CA SER A 75 4.11 -2.11 -19.69
C SER A 75 3.02 -2.48 -18.68
N MET A 76 2.64 -3.76 -18.62
CA MET A 76 1.66 -4.26 -17.66
C MET A 76 2.11 -4.07 -16.21
N ASN A 77 3.38 -4.31 -15.90
CA ASN A 77 3.95 -4.11 -14.57
C ASN A 77 3.92 -2.62 -14.14
N LYS A 78 4.19 -1.69 -15.07
CA LYS A 78 4.06 -0.25 -14.77
C LYS A 78 2.61 0.14 -14.58
N PHE A 79 1.75 -0.30 -15.48
CA PHE A 79 0.32 0.00 -15.43
C PHE A 79 -0.30 -0.51 -14.13
N SER A 80 0.02 -1.72 -13.68
CA SER A 80 -0.52 -2.28 -12.44
C SER A 80 -0.14 -1.43 -11.22
N ILE A 81 1.11 -0.99 -11.08
CA ILE A 81 1.53 -0.11 -9.99
C ILE A 81 0.79 1.24 -10.04
N LEU A 82 0.73 1.87 -11.22
CA LEU A 82 0.08 3.17 -11.38
C LEU A 82 -1.43 3.08 -11.14
N PHE A 83 -2.06 2.03 -11.64
CA PHE A 83 -3.48 1.77 -11.44
C PHE A 83 -3.78 1.51 -9.95
N SER A 84 -2.98 0.68 -9.26
CA SER A 84 -3.15 0.45 -7.82
C SER A 84 -3.01 1.74 -7.01
N LEU A 85 -2.04 2.60 -7.35
CA LEU A 85 -1.94 3.92 -6.72
C LEU A 85 -3.19 4.76 -6.98
N ALA A 86 -3.64 4.85 -8.23
CA ALA A 86 -4.82 5.64 -8.59
C ALA A 86 -6.07 5.17 -7.81
N VAL A 87 -6.30 3.86 -7.73
CA VAL A 87 -7.40 3.28 -6.95
C VAL A 87 -7.31 3.65 -5.47
N ILE A 88 -6.11 3.57 -4.86
CA ILE A 88 -5.92 3.94 -3.45
C ILE A 88 -6.17 5.44 -3.24
N TYR A 89 -5.70 6.31 -4.14
CA TYR A 89 -5.96 7.75 -4.07
C TYR A 89 -7.45 8.07 -4.19
N CYS A 90 -8.17 7.44 -5.14
CA CYS A 90 -9.61 7.62 -5.29
C CYS A 90 -10.38 7.13 -4.06
N ALA A 91 -10.01 5.97 -3.51
CA ALA A 91 -10.62 5.44 -2.29
C ALA A 91 -10.36 6.37 -1.10
N ALA A 92 -9.12 6.84 -0.92
CA ALA A 92 -8.78 7.79 0.13
C ALA A 92 -9.58 9.08 0.02
N ALA A 93 -9.70 9.65 -1.18
CA ALA A 93 -10.50 10.86 -1.42
C ALA A 93 -11.98 10.64 -1.12
N ALA A 94 -12.55 9.50 -1.54
CA ALA A 94 -13.93 9.13 -1.23
C ALA A 94 -14.15 8.99 0.28
N PHE A 95 -13.21 8.37 1.01
CA PHE A 95 -13.32 8.21 2.46
C PHE A 95 -13.19 9.54 3.22
N ILE A 96 -12.28 10.43 2.79
CA ILE A 96 -12.20 11.80 3.31
C ILE A 96 -13.54 12.53 3.10
N PHE A 97 -14.08 12.46 1.88
CA PHE A 97 -15.35 13.09 1.55
C PHE A 97 -16.51 12.56 2.41
N ILE A 98 -16.61 11.23 2.58
CA ILE A 98 -17.64 10.60 3.41
C ILE A 98 -17.48 11.00 4.88
N GLN A 99 -16.26 11.03 5.41
CA GLN A 99 -16.01 11.36 6.81
C GLN A 99 -16.34 12.82 7.14
N ILE A 100 -16.17 13.73 6.18
CA ILE A 100 -16.52 15.15 6.32
C ILE A 100 -18.04 15.36 6.15
N ASN A 101 -18.63 14.85 5.07
CA ASN A 101 -20.02 15.15 4.69
C ASN A 101 -21.06 14.27 5.39
N ARG A 102 -20.66 13.09 5.88
CA ARG A 102 -21.55 12.09 6.49
C ARG A 102 -21.07 11.69 7.87
N LYS A 103 -20.46 12.63 8.60
CA LYS A 103 -19.88 12.41 9.93
C LYS A 103 -20.83 11.73 10.91
N ASP A 104 -22.09 12.17 10.96
CA ASP A 104 -23.10 11.61 11.87
C ASP A 104 -23.51 10.19 11.49
N ALA A 105 -23.62 9.91 10.18
CA ALA A 105 -23.91 8.57 9.69
C ALA A 105 -22.74 7.60 9.96
N VAL A 106 -21.49 8.05 9.77
CA VAL A 106 -20.29 7.27 10.12
C VAL A 106 -20.28 7.02 11.63
N ARG A 107 -20.53 8.04 12.45
CA ARG A 107 -20.58 7.89 13.92
C ARG A 107 -21.68 6.90 14.35
N ALA A 108 -22.88 6.99 13.77
CA ALA A 108 -23.99 6.09 14.05
C ALA A 108 -23.67 4.65 13.62
N PHE A 109 -23.09 4.46 12.43
CA PHE A 109 -22.62 3.16 11.96
C PHE A 109 -21.62 2.54 12.96
N MET A 110 -20.65 3.33 13.42
CA MET A 110 -19.65 2.88 14.38
C MET A 110 -20.27 2.47 15.72
N ILE A 111 -21.17 3.29 16.28
CA ILE A 111 -21.84 3.00 17.56
C ILE A 111 -22.70 1.74 17.47
N ASN A 112 -23.40 1.53 16.34
CA ASN A 112 -24.32 0.41 16.17
C ASN A 112 -23.62 -0.94 15.92
N HIS A 113 -22.46 -0.94 15.28
CA HIS A 113 -21.75 -2.18 14.91
C HIS A 113 -20.57 -2.50 15.84
N PHE A 114 -20.00 -1.48 16.48
CA PHE A 114 -18.88 -1.60 17.38
C PHE A 114 -19.35 -1.01 18.72
N GLN A 115 -19.90 -1.86 19.61
CA GLN A 115 -20.43 -1.44 20.91
C GLN A 115 -19.37 -0.73 21.74
N PHE A 116 -19.31 0.60 21.70
CA PHE A 116 -18.32 1.37 22.43
C PHE A 116 -18.94 2.51 23.23
N GLY A 117 -18.50 2.56 24.49
CA GLY A 117 -18.79 3.63 25.43
C GLY A 117 -18.20 4.98 25.00
N LYS A 118 -18.67 6.03 25.66
CA LYS A 118 -18.40 7.46 25.41
C LYS A 118 -17.04 7.75 24.77
N ILE A 119 -17.06 8.61 23.76
CA ILE A 119 -15.87 9.14 23.06
C ILE A 119 -14.85 9.64 24.08
N THR A 120 -13.73 8.93 24.22
CA THR A 120 -12.62 9.34 25.07
C THR A 120 -11.67 10.26 24.29
N LEU A 121 -11.01 11.19 24.99
CA LEU A 121 -10.00 12.08 24.41
C LEU A 121 -8.93 11.29 23.63
N ILE A 122 -8.57 10.10 24.13
CA ILE A 122 -7.60 9.16 23.56
C ILE A 122 -8.00 8.70 22.15
N ALA A 123 -9.29 8.37 21.93
CA ALA A 123 -9.77 7.93 20.63
C ALA A 123 -9.70 9.05 19.58
N GLN A 124 -9.96 10.30 19.98
CA GLN A 124 -9.82 11.47 19.09
C GLN A 124 -8.36 11.73 18.71
N THR A 125 -7.44 11.66 19.69
CA THR A 125 -6.00 11.82 19.43
C THR A 125 -5.48 10.74 18.49
N LEU A 126 -5.87 9.48 18.71
CA LEU A 126 -5.52 8.36 17.82
C LEU A 126 -6.07 8.54 16.40
N SER A 127 -7.26 9.13 16.25
CA SER A 127 -7.85 9.43 14.95
C SER A 127 -7.04 10.46 14.15
N ILE A 128 -6.58 11.53 14.81
CA ILE A 128 -5.77 12.57 14.15
C ILE A 128 -4.39 12.00 13.78
N LEU A 129 -3.74 11.29 14.71
CA LEU A 129 -2.45 10.65 14.47
C LEU A 129 -2.52 9.61 13.34
N GLY A 130 -3.57 8.80 13.32
CA GLY A 130 -3.80 7.81 12.27
C GLY A 130 -3.94 8.44 10.88
N TYR A 131 -4.62 9.60 10.79
CA TYR A 131 -4.76 10.34 9.55
C TYR A 131 -3.43 10.92 9.05
N ILE A 132 -2.66 11.55 9.93
CA ILE A 132 -1.32 12.09 9.59
C ILE A 132 -0.41 10.95 9.12
N LEU A 133 -0.37 9.84 9.85
CA LEU A 133 0.41 8.66 9.48
C LEU A 133 -0.03 8.05 8.15
N PHE A 134 -1.34 8.08 7.86
CA PHE A 134 -1.84 7.63 6.57
C PHE A 134 -1.33 8.49 5.42
N ILE A 135 -1.39 9.82 5.53
CA ILE A 135 -0.85 10.74 4.52
C ILE A 135 0.65 10.50 4.30
N VAL A 136 1.42 10.42 5.39
CA VAL A 136 2.86 10.15 5.31
C VAL A 136 3.13 8.80 4.64
N SER A 137 2.36 7.76 5.00
CA SER A 137 2.45 6.44 4.37
C SER A 137 2.18 6.51 2.87
N LEU A 138 1.09 7.18 2.46
CA LEU A 138 0.70 7.35 1.07
C LEU A 138 1.81 8.03 0.26
N THR A 139 2.37 9.14 0.76
CA THR A 139 3.47 9.85 0.09
C THR A 139 4.71 8.97 -0.05
N LEU A 140 5.12 8.27 1.01
CA LEU A 140 6.30 7.40 0.98
C LEU A 140 6.14 6.22 0.02
N VAL A 141 4.95 5.60 0.00
CA VAL A 141 4.63 4.51 -0.92
C VAL A 141 4.62 5.01 -2.37
N THR A 142 4.02 6.17 -2.65
CA THR A 142 4.04 6.78 -3.99
C THR A 142 5.48 7.02 -4.48
N LEU A 143 6.33 7.62 -3.65
CA LEU A 143 7.74 7.86 -4.00
C LEU A 143 8.50 6.55 -4.24
N ASN A 144 8.26 5.53 -3.41
CA ASN A 144 8.88 4.21 -3.57
C ASN A 144 8.42 3.50 -4.85
N SER A 145 7.13 3.57 -5.16
CA SER A 145 6.54 3.01 -6.38
C SER A 145 7.08 3.68 -7.64
N ILE A 146 7.20 5.02 -7.66
CA ILE A 146 7.82 5.75 -8.77
C ILE A 146 9.29 5.34 -8.95
N ARG A 147 10.04 5.24 -7.83
CA ARG A 147 11.43 4.78 -7.86
C ARG A 147 11.55 3.37 -8.44
N LEU A 148 10.71 2.44 -8.03
CA LEU A 148 10.67 1.07 -8.55
C LEU A 148 10.44 1.06 -10.05
N VAL A 149 9.40 1.75 -10.51
CA VAL A 149 9.03 1.83 -11.94
C VAL A 149 10.15 2.40 -12.82
N ARG A 150 10.95 3.34 -12.28
CA ARG A 150 12.05 4.00 -13.01
C ARG A 150 13.37 3.24 -13.02
N ASN A 151 13.66 2.49 -11.95
CA ASN A 151 15.02 1.99 -11.71
C ASN A 151 15.16 0.47 -11.78
N GLU A 152 14.11 -0.30 -11.57
CA GLU A 152 14.19 -1.77 -11.59
C GLU A 152 13.98 -2.32 -13.00
N GLU A 153 14.83 -3.25 -13.42
CA GLU A 153 14.87 -3.79 -14.79
C GLU A 153 13.52 -4.38 -15.23
N ILE A 154 12.79 -5.02 -14.31
CA ILE A 154 11.48 -5.63 -14.57
C ILE A 154 10.37 -4.62 -14.93
N PHE A 155 10.62 -3.33 -14.70
CA PHE A 155 9.76 -2.23 -15.10
C PHE A 155 10.44 -1.38 -16.17
N ALA A 156 11.68 -0.95 -15.97
CA ALA A 156 12.36 0.00 -16.85
C ALA A 156 12.95 -0.63 -18.11
N GLY A 157 13.31 -1.92 -18.08
CA GLY A 157 14.02 -2.60 -19.17
C GLY A 157 15.44 -2.10 -19.37
N LYS A 158 16.06 -1.57 -18.31
CA LYS A 158 17.49 -1.25 -18.25
C LYS A 158 18.27 -2.48 -17.84
#